data_AF-A0A496W8R2-F1
#
_entry.id   AF-A0A496W8R2-F1
#
_cell.length_a   1.000
_cell.length_b   1.000
_cell.length_c   1.000
_cell.angle_alpha   90.00
_cell.angle_beta   90.00
_cell.angle_gamma   90.00
#
_symmetry.space_group_name_H-M   'P 1'
#
loop_
_entity.id
_entity.type
_entity.pdbx_description
1 polymer ?
#
loop_
_entity_poly.entity_id
_entity_poly.type
_entity_poly.pdbx_seq_one_letter_code
_entity_poly.pdbx_strand_id
1 'polypeptide(L)'
;MTILEEDSGTKQLCFEFSNQWRVCNYDDDFEGFYRQNIQKCQGVGAVDFIATDGENLLWIEVKNFRGFAEETQPYLLSEEPEGVINCRDSCKSLKKEIKIIRRKPYLADWVAQKIRDTFFGFAVGLHQDDTYLKPYIDDFKRGMPINIVLFLHQDEELDEPEKFKDMAPKLKTRIEQQLRCLNVNVRVENSLTLPENAGWKLCPSINANS
;
A
#
# COMPACT_ATOMS: atom_id res chain seq x y z
N MET A 1 -8.80 3.44 -21.42
CA MET A 1 -8.77 4.00 -20.07
C MET A 1 -9.05 2.82 -19.19
N THR A 2 -8.34 2.65 -18.09
CA THR A 2 -8.53 1.49 -17.23
C THR A 2 -9.09 1.98 -15.90
N ILE A 3 -10.20 1.38 -15.47
CA ILE A 3 -10.81 1.67 -14.17
C ILE A 3 -10.57 0.46 -13.29
N LEU A 4 -10.04 0.69 -12.09
CA LEU A 4 -9.92 -0.32 -11.06
C LEU A 4 -10.63 0.13 -9.79
N GLU A 5 -11.19 -0.83 -9.08
CA GLU A 5 -11.90 -0.62 -7.83
C GLU A 5 -11.13 -1.28 -6.70
N GLU A 6 -11.12 -0.64 -5.54
CA GLU A 6 -10.58 -1.17 -4.29
C GLU A 6 -11.70 -1.22 -3.25
N ASP A 7 -11.99 -2.41 -2.74
CA ASP A 7 -13.00 -2.62 -1.70
C ASP A 7 -12.34 -2.67 -0.31
N SER A 8 -12.41 -1.56 0.42
CA SER A 8 -11.96 -1.50 1.81
C SER A 8 -13.06 -1.88 2.81
N GLY A 9 -14.08 -2.64 2.40
CA GLY A 9 -15.16 -3.20 3.21
C GLY A 9 -16.35 -2.26 3.43
N THR A 10 -16.13 -1.00 3.81
CA THR A 10 -17.26 -0.07 4.09
C THR A 10 -17.58 0.89 2.95
N LYS A 11 -16.63 1.13 2.04
CA LYS A 11 -16.77 2.03 0.89
C LYS A 11 -15.81 1.59 -0.21
N GLN A 12 -16.31 1.54 -1.43
CA GLN A 12 -15.52 1.25 -2.61
C GLN A 12 -14.83 2.53 -3.11
N LEU A 13 -13.53 2.45 -3.37
CA LEU A 13 -12.80 3.51 -4.08
C LEU A 13 -12.62 3.10 -5.54
N CYS A 14 -12.79 4.05 -6.45
CA CYS A 14 -12.58 3.86 -7.88
C CYS A 14 -11.37 4.69 -8.31
N PHE A 15 -10.50 4.11 -9.13
CA PHE A 15 -9.34 4.77 -9.69
C PHE A 15 -9.37 4.69 -11.20
N GLU A 16 -9.15 5.84 -11.85
CA GLU A 16 -9.07 5.97 -13.29
C GLU A 16 -7.61 6.12 -13.70
N PHE A 17 -7.12 5.21 -14.54
CA PHE A 17 -5.79 5.25 -15.15
C PHE A 17 -5.90 5.58 -16.65
N SER A 18 -5.02 6.46 -17.12
CA SER A 18 -4.92 6.82 -18.53
C SER A 18 -4.40 5.65 -19.37
N ASN A 19 -4.57 5.73 -20.69
CA ASN A 19 -4.16 4.67 -21.63
C ASN A 19 -2.66 4.36 -21.64
N GLN A 20 -1.83 5.25 -21.11
CA GLN A 20 -0.38 5.03 -21.05
C GLN A 20 -0.02 3.95 -20.01
N TRP A 21 -0.88 3.74 -19.01
CA TRP A 21 -0.65 2.78 -17.95
C TRP A 21 -1.21 1.40 -18.31
N ARG A 22 -0.36 0.39 -18.26
CA ARG A 22 -0.77 -0.99 -18.05
C ARG A 22 -0.89 -1.21 -16.55
N VAL A 23 -2.08 -1.51 -16.05
CA VAL A 23 -2.38 -1.62 -14.61
C VAL A 23 -3.19 -2.88 -14.32
N CYS A 24 -2.93 -3.51 -13.18
CA CYS A 24 -3.72 -4.61 -12.66
C CYS A 24 -3.99 -4.46 -11.16
N ASN A 25 -5.09 -5.07 -10.71
CA ASN A 25 -5.28 -5.38 -9.30
C ASN A 25 -4.44 -6.60 -8.96
N TYR A 26 -3.46 -6.45 -8.07
CA TYR A 26 -2.46 -7.48 -7.82
C TYR A 26 -2.88 -8.46 -6.73
N ASP A 27 -3.62 -8.03 -5.70
CA ASP A 27 -3.99 -8.87 -4.57
C ASP A 27 -5.39 -9.52 -4.71
N ASP A 28 -6.27 -8.97 -5.55
CA ASP A 28 -7.66 -9.45 -5.77
C ASP A 28 -7.89 -10.15 -7.12
N ASP A 29 -6.95 -10.14 -8.08
CA ASP A 29 -7.24 -10.73 -9.39
C ASP A 29 -7.60 -12.24 -9.29
N PHE A 30 -8.84 -12.57 -9.66
CA PHE A 30 -9.50 -13.86 -9.45
C PHE A 30 -8.89 -14.98 -10.31
N GLU A 31 -8.32 -14.62 -11.46
CA GLU A 31 -7.47 -15.51 -12.28
C GLU A 31 -5.96 -15.28 -12.00
N GLY A 32 -5.66 -14.41 -11.03
CA GLY A 32 -4.35 -13.82 -10.81
C GLY A 32 -3.33 -14.72 -10.14
N PHE A 33 -2.07 -14.47 -10.51
CA PHE A 33 -0.88 -15.13 -9.98
C PHE A 33 -0.80 -15.10 -8.44
N TYR A 34 -1.15 -13.98 -7.79
CA TYR A 34 -0.99 -13.82 -6.34
C TYR A 34 -1.86 -14.80 -5.55
N ARG A 35 -3.17 -14.86 -5.81
CA ARG A 35 -4.10 -15.76 -5.09
C ARG A 35 -3.74 -17.23 -5.26
N GLN A 36 -3.31 -17.60 -6.46
CA GLN A 36 -3.02 -18.99 -6.80
C GLN A 36 -1.67 -19.47 -6.24
N ASN A 37 -0.67 -18.60 -6.19
CA ASN A 37 0.71 -19.00 -5.88
C ASN A 37 1.23 -18.41 -4.56
N ILE A 38 0.90 -17.16 -4.27
CA ILE A 38 1.54 -16.40 -3.19
C ILE A 38 0.69 -16.39 -1.93
N GLN A 39 -0.61 -16.12 -2.02
CA GLN A 39 -1.51 -16.03 -0.84
C GLN A 39 -1.54 -17.32 0.01
N LYS A 40 -1.16 -18.46 -0.57
CA LYS A 40 -1.01 -19.74 0.13
C LYS A 40 0.17 -19.75 1.12
N CYS A 41 1.14 -18.85 0.96
CA CYS A 41 2.20 -18.63 1.94
C CYS A 41 1.61 -17.89 3.15
N GLN A 42 1.72 -18.48 4.34
CA GLN A 42 1.15 -17.86 5.53
C GLN A 42 1.81 -16.52 5.86
N GLY A 43 1.00 -15.50 6.12
CA GLY A 43 1.45 -14.20 6.61
C GLY A 43 1.99 -13.25 5.54
N VAL A 44 1.78 -13.55 4.26
CA VAL A 44 2.12 -12.64 3.16
C VAL A 44 0.96 -11.70 2.83
N GLY A 45 1.29 -10.47 2.49
CA GLY A 45 0.38 -9.52 1.86
C GLY A 45 0.82 -9.17 0.45
N ALA A 46 0.07 -8.30 -0.21
CA ALA A 46 0.42 -7.73 -1.50
C ALA A 46 -0.12 -6.31 -1.59
N VAL A 47 0.53 -5.46 -2.38
CA VAL A 47 -0.07 -4.19 -2.78
C VAL A 47 -1.32 -4.39 -3.61
N ASP A 48 -2.23 -3.43 -3.52
CA ASP A 48 -3.53 -3.52 -4.19
C ASP A 48 -3.37 -3.40 -5.71
N PHE A 49 -2.55 -2.45 -6.20
CA PHE A 49 -2.30 -2.28 -7.65
C PHE A 49 -0.82 -2.30 -8.05
N ILE A 50 -0.58 -2.76 -9.27
CA ILE A 50 0.70 -2.60 -9.96
C ILE A 50 0.45 -1.96 -11.32
N ALA A 51 1.20 -0.89 -11.63
CA ALA A 51 1.09 -0.17 -12.89
C ALA A 51 2.46 0.05 -13.55
N THR A 52 2.51 0.00 -14.87
CA THR A 52 3.68 0.43 -15.66
C THR A 52 3.28 1.17 -16.92
N ASP A 53 4.03 2.21 -17.28
CA ASP A 53 3.97 2.90 -18.58
C ASP A 53 5.17 2.55 -19.48
N GLY A 54 6.04 1.64 -19.03
CA GLY A 54 7.29 1.25 -19.68
C GLY A 54 8.51 2.09 -19.26
N GLU A 55 8.33 3.22 -18.59
CA GLU A 55 9.38 4.09 -18.04
C GLU A 55 9.29 4.24 -16.51
N ASN A 56 8.16 3.87 -15.92
CA ASN A 56 7.88 3.91 -14.49
C ASN A 56 7.16 2.63 -14.07
N LEU A 57 7.62 2.01 -12.98
CA LEU A 57 6.91 0.92 -12.32
C LEU A 57 6.35 1.42 -10.99
N LEU A 58 5.02 1.37 -10.83
CA LEU A 58 4.30 1.79 -9.64
C LEU A 58 3.77 0.59 -8.87
N TRP A 59 4.02 0.54 -7.57
CA TRP A 59 3.37 -0.37 -6.62
C TRP A 59 2.51 0.47 -5.68
N ILE A 60 1.19 0.29 -5.77
CA ILE A 60 0.22 1.20 -5.16
C ILE A 60 -0.54 0.46 -4.06
N GLU A 61 -0.45 0.99 -2.86
CA GLU A 61 -1.23 0.56 -1.70
C GLU A 61 -2.22 1.65 -1.33
N VAL A 62 -3.48 1.29 -1.18
CA VAL A 62 -4.61 2.18 -0.91
C VAL A 62 -5.11 1.95 0.52
N LYS A 63 -5.35 3.03 1.25
CA LYS A 63 -6.01 2.98 2.55
C LYS A 63 -7.13 3.99 2.63
N ASN A 64 -8.33 3.47 2.81
CA ASN A 64 -9.52 4.26 3.04
C ASN A 64 -9.80 4.34 4.55
N PHE A 65 -9.60 5.53 5.12
CA PHE A 65 -9.83 5.85 6.52
C PHE A 65 -10.97 6.86 6.71
N ARG A 66 -11.68 7.21 5.62
CA ARG A 66 -12.81 8.14 5.60
C ARG A 66 -13.88 7.77 6.64
N GLY A 67 -14.19 8.67 7.56
CA GLY A 67 -15.17 8.48 8.62
C GLY A 67 -14.68 7.67 9.81
N PHE A 68 -13.39 7.32 9.85
CA PHE A 68 -12.76 6.52 10.91
C PHE A 68 -11.48 7.18 11.45
N ALA A 69 -11.37 8.52 11.42
CA ALA A 69 -10.16 9.24 11.81
C ALA A 69 -9.65 8.86 13.22
N GLU A 70 -10.52 8.84 14.23
CA GLU A 70 -10.13 8.48 15.61
C GLU A 70 -9.60 7.04 15.70
N GLU A 71 -10.26 6.11 15.01
CA GLU A 71 -9.89 4.69 15.03
C GLU A 71 -8.61 4.41 14.25
N THR A 72 -8.29 5.25 13.26
CA THR A 72 -7.17 5.05 12.33
C THR A 72 -5.90 5.75 12.79
N GLN A 73 -6.00 6.73 13.69
CA GLN A 73 -4.86 7.43 14.29
C GLN A 73 -3.73 6.50 14.79
N PRO A 74 -4.00 5.36 15.47
CA PRO A 74 -2.93 4.45 15.91
C PRO A 74 -2.13 3.80 14.76
N TYR A 75 -2.68 3.71 13.55
CA TYR A 75 -1.94 3.26 12.36
C TYR A 75 -1.04 4.36 11.80
N LEU A 76 -1.31 5.63 12.08
CA LEU A 76 -0.60 6.77 11.49
C LEU A 76 0.53 7.30 12.38
N LEU A 77 0.53 6.91 13.66
CA LEU A 77 1.56 7.27 14.63
C LEU A 77 2.61 6.16 14.79
N SER A 78 3.87 6.57 14.82
CA SER A 78 5.00 5.65 15.02
C SER A 78 5.15 5.24 16.48
N GLU A 79 4.77 6.15 17.38
CA GLU A 79 4.77 5.96 18.82
C GLU A 79 3.79 4.86 19.21
N GLU A 80 4.23 3.97 20.10
CA GLU A 80 3.33 2.96 20.62
C GLU A 80 2.32 3.59 21.59
N PRO A 81 1.02 3.27 21.46
CA PRO A 81 0.03 3.71 22.44
C PRO A 81 0.38 3.21 23.84
N GLU A 82 0.12 4.03 24.86
CA GLU A 82 0.46 3.73 26.26
C GLU A 82 -0.10 2.38 26.73
N GLY A 83 -1.31 2.02 26.30
CA GLY A 83 -1.90 0.71 26.59
C GLY A 83 -1.07 -0.49 26.09
N VAL A 84 -0.37 -0.36 24.96
CA VAL A 84 0.52 -1.41 24.43
C VAL A 84 1.78 -1.50 25.29
N ILE A 85 2.34 -0.37 25.70
CA ILE A 85 3.51 -0.29 26.58
C ILE A 85 3.19 -0.96 27.93
N ASN A 86 2.09 -0.55 28.56
CA ASN A 86 1.64 -1.08 29.84
C ASN A 86 1.35 -2.58 29.79
N CYS A 87 0.73 -3.06 28.70
CA CYS A 87 0.50 -4.49 28.48
C CYS A 87 1.82 -5.27 28.39
N ARG A 88 2.79 -4.76 27.62
CA ARG A 88 4.10 -5.40 27.47
C ARG A 88 4.89 -5.45 28.76
N ASP A 89 4.81 -4.40 29.57
CA ASP A 89 5.47 -4.34 30.87
C ASP A 89 4.84 -5.29 31.88
N SER A 90 3.51 -5.41 31.88
CA SER A 90 2.78 -6.37 32.72
C SER A 90 3.15 -7.82 32.41
N CYS A 91 3.49 -8.12 31.15
CA CYS A 91 3.90 -9.45 30.72
C CYS A 91 5.42 -9.65 30.67
N LYS A 92 6.21 -8.79 31.33
CA LYS A 92 7.67 -8.82 31.21
C LYS A 92 8.30 -10.15 31.63
N SER A 93 7.71 -10.86 32.59
CA SER A 93 8.14 -12.20 33.03
C SER A 93 7.96 -13.28 31.96
N LEU A 94 6.99 -13.11 31.05
CA LEU A 94 6.63 -14.09 30.01
C LEU A 94 7.28 -13.80 28.66
N LYS A 95 8.21 -12.84 28.56
CA LYS A 95 8.81 -12.38 27.30
C LYS A 95 9.51 -13.47 26.47
N LYS A 96 9.86 -14.61 27.08
CA LYS A 96 10.44 -15.77 26.38
C LYS A 96 9.38 -16.70 25.76
N GLU A 97 8.14 -16.61 26.23
CA GLU A 97 7.04 -17.51 25.86
C GLU A 97 6.02 -16.81 24.96
N ILE A 98 5.85 -15.49 25.11
CA ILE A 98 4.87 -14.72 24.34
C ILE A 98 5.48 -13.53 23.61
N LYS A 99 4.95 -13.25 22.43
CA LYS A 99 5.25 -12.04 21.66
C LYS A 99 4.04 -11.11 21.68
N ILE A 100 4.19 -9.93 22.28
CA ILE A 100 3.14 -8.91 22.30
C ILE A 100 3.35 -7.97 21.11
N ILE A 101 2.38 -8.00 20.21
CA ILE A 101 2.29 -7.09 19.06
C ILE A 101 1.06 -6.21 19.23
N ARG A 102 1.16 -4.95 18.78
CA ARG A 102 -0.03 -4.10 18.69
C ARG A 102 -0.98 -4.69 17.64
N ARG A 103 -2.28 -4.65 17.95
CA ARG A 103 -3.33 -5.12 17.04
C ARG A 103 -3.41 -4.27 15.76
N LYS A 104 -3.22 -2.96 15.89
CA LYS A 104 -3.18 -1.99 14.78
C LYS A 104 -1.72 -1.64 14.50
N PRO A 105 -1.02 -2.31 13.55
CA PRO A 105 0.38 -2.01 13.24
C PRO A 105 0.56 -0.59 12.70
N TYR A 106 1.76 -0.04 12.74
CA TYR A 106 2.05 1.25 12.11
C TYR A 106 1.98 1.02 10.63
N LEU A 107 1.26 1.89 9.95
CA LEU A 107 0.95 1.75 8.54
C LEU A 107 2.23 1.61 7.72
N ALA A 108 3.26 2.41 8.01
CA ALA A 108 4.53 2.29 7.31
C ALA A 108 5.20 0.91 7.45
N ASP A 109 5.15 0.28 8.63
CA ASP A 109 5.71 -1.06 8.84
C ASP A 109 4.91 -2.12 8.06
N TRP A 110 3.58 -1.96 8.06
CA TRP A 110 2.67 -2.86 7.37
C TRP A 110 2.77 -2.74 5.84
N VAL A 111 2.84 -1.52 5.30
CA VAL A 111 3.10 -1.26 3.87
C VAL A 111 4.46 -1.82 3.47
N ALA A 112 5.51 -1.59 4.27
CA ALA A 112 6.82 -2.15 3.99
C ALA A 112 6.81 -3.69 3.95
N GLN A 113 5.97 -4.34 4.76
CA GLN A 113 5.75 -5.79 4.66
C GLN A 113 5.09 -6.17 3.34
N LYS A 114 3.94 -5.56 3.00
CA LYS A 114 3.26 -5.80 1.72
C LYS A 114 4.19 -5.65 0.52
N ILE A 115 5.05 -4.64 0.52
CA ILE A 115 6.03 -4.42 -0.55
C ILE A 115 7.05 -5.54 -0.64
N ARG A 116 7.61 -6.02 0.48
CA ARG A 116 8.53 -7.17 0.47
C ARG A 116 7.84 -8.43 -0.06
N ASP A 117 6.57 -8.60 0.30
CA ASP A 117 5.80 -9.77 -0.08
C ASP A 117 5.39 -9.71 -1.57
N THR A 118 5.06 -8.52 -2.10
CA THR A 118 4.91 -8.27 -3.55
C THR A 118 6.21 -8.55 -4.30
N PHE A 119 7.36 -8.13 -3.76
CA PHE A 119 8.65 -8.45 -4.35
C PHE A 119 8.90 -9.97 -4.40
N PHE A 120 8.58 -10.68 -3.32
CA PHE A 120 8.61 -12.15 -3.31
C PHE A 120 7.72 -12.72 -4.41
N GLY A 121 6.50 -12.20 -4.58
CA GLY A 121 5.61 -12.58 -5.67
C GLY A 121 6.22 -12.34 -7.06
N PHE A 122 6.89 -11.21 -7.28
CA PHE A 122 7.63 -10.93 -8.52
C PHE A 122 8.76 -11.92 -8.78
N ALA A 123 9.51 -12.27 -7.73
CA ALA A 123 10.60 -13.25 -7.84
C ALA A 123 10.06 -14.64 -8.20
N VAL A 124 8.94 -15.06 -7.64
CA VAL A 124 8.27 -16.32 -8.01
C VAL A 124 7.74 -16.25 -9.43
N GLY A 125 7.11 -15.14 -9.84
CA GLY A 125 6.58 -14.97 -11.19
C GLY A 125 7.69 -15.02 -12.25
N LEU A 126 8.84 -14.42 -11.94
CA LEU A 126 10.04 -14.53 -12.77
C LEU A 126 10.56 -15.96 -12.85
N HIS A 127 10.57 -16.68 -11.72
CA HIS A 127 11.03 -18.07 -11.69
C HIS A 127 10.13 -19.02 -12.48
N GLN A 128 8.83 -18.73 -12.54
CA GLN A 128 7.82 -19.54 -13.23
C GLN A 128 7.56 -19.11 -14.68
N ASP A 129 8.26 -18.08 -15.18
CA ASP A 129 7.98 -17.45 -16.48
C ASP A 129 6.49 -17.07 -16.65
N ASP A 130 5.89 -16.50 -15.59
CA ASP A 130 4.48 -16.14 -15.57
C ASP A 130 4.13 -15.11 -16.65
N THR A 131 3.24 -15.48 -17.57
CA THR A 131 2.90 -14.65 -18.73
C THR A 131 2.07 -13.43 -18.38
N TYR A 132 1.31 -13.48 -17.28
CA TYR A 132 0.45 -12.38 -16.85
C TYR A 132 1.28 -11.25 -16.24
N LEU A 133 2.22 -11.58 -15.35
CA LEU A 133 3.13 -10.62 -14.72
C LEU A 133 4.29 -10.20 -15.61
N LYS A 134 4.55 -10.95 -16.69
CA LYS A 134 5.68 -10.72 -17.60
C LYS A 134 5.92 -9.24 -17.95
N PRO A 135 4.92 -8.42 -18.31
CA PRO A 135 5.17 -7.02 -18.64
C PRO A 135 5.79 -6.22 -17.50
N TYR A 136 5.27 -6.42 -16.28
CA TYR A 136 5.74 -5.71 -15.09
C TYR A 136 7.10 -6.23 -14.63
N ILE A 137 7.34 -7.54 -14.76
CA ILE A 137 8.61 -8.18 -14.46
C ILE A 137 9.69 -7.74 -15.45
N ASP A 138 9.38 -7.65 -16.74
CA ASP A 138 10.33 -7.22 -17.77
C ASP A 138 10.80 -5.78 -17.49
N ASP A 139 9.92 -4.90 -17.02
CA ASP A 139 10.25 -3.53 -16.62
C ASP A 139 11.09 -3.50 -15.34
N PHE A 140 10.68 -4.29 -14.34
CA PHE A 140 11.43 -4.47 -13.11
C PHE A 140 12.89 -4.93 -13.36
N LYS A 141 13.09 -5.87 -14.30
CA LYS A 141 14.43 -6.39 -14.67
C LYS A 141 15.35 -5.36 -15.31
N ARG A 142 14.84 -4.24 -15.84
CA ARG A 142 15.67 -3.17 -16.39
C ARG A 142 16.40 -2.35 -15.30
N GLY A 143 16.21 -2.69 -14.03
CA GLY A 143 16.84 -2.00 -12.91
C GLY A 143 16.17 -0.66 -12.57
N MET A 144 14.93 -0.49 -13.01
CA MET A 144 14.13 0.70 -12.72
C MET A 144 13.85 0.79 -11.22
N PRO A 145 13.92 1.98 -10.60
CA PRO A 145 13.48 2.16 -9.22
C PRO A 145 12.02 1.72 -9.05
N ILE A 146 11.72 1.03 -7.95
CA ILE A 146 10.33 0.69 -7.60
C ILE A 146 9.70 1.95 -7.01
N ASN A 147 8.71 2.53 -7.69
CA ASN A 147 8.00 3.70 -7.18
C ASN A 147 6.79 3.23 -6.37
N ILE A 148 6.87 3.36 -5.06
CA ILE A 148 5.81 2.99 -4.12
C ILE A 148 4.90 4.19 -3.95
N VAL A 149 3.60 3.99 -4.09
CA VAL A 149 2.59 4.98 -3.75
C VAL A 149 1.72 4.42 -2.62
N LEU A 150 1.78 5.06 -1.45
CA LEU A 150 0.76 4.88 -0.41
C LEU A 150 -0.32 5.95 -0.61
N PHE A 151 -1.46 5.55 -1.15
CA PHE A 151 -2.60 6.43 -1.33
C PHE A 151 -3.49 6.38 -0.08
N LEU A 152 -3.67 7.52 0.58
CA LEU A 152 -4.53 7.67 1.74
C LEU A 152 -5.79 8.43 1.33
N HIS A 153 -6.95 7.89 1.69
CA HIS A 153 -8.22 8.58 1.58
C HIS A 153 -8.79 8.77 2.99
N GLN A 154 -8.70 9.98 3.52
CA GLN A 154 -9.06 10.29 4.90
C GLN A 154 -10.20 11.30 4.95
N ASP A 155 -10.54 11.75 6.16
CA ASP A 155 -11.43 12.90 6.31
C ASP A 155 -10.85 14.14 5.63
N GLU A 156 -11.71 14.95 5.00
CA GLU A 156 -11.35 16.05 4.10
C GLU A 156 -10.31 16.96 4.72
N GLU A 157 -10.54 17.30 5.98
CA GLU A 157 -9.65 18.14 6.77
C GLU A 157 -8.25 17.55 6.94
N LEU A 158 -8.12 16.22 7.01
CA LEU A 158 -6.85 15.49 7.13
C LEU A 158 -6.14 15.30 5.78
N ASP A 159 -6.90 15.31 4.68
CA ASP A 159 -6.34 15.24 3.33
C ASP A 159 -5.85 16.61 2.83
N GLU A 160 -6.25 17.72 3.48
CA GLU A 160 -5.72 19.04 3.17
C GLU A 160 -4.18 19.07 3.26
N PRO A 161 -3.48 19.67 2.28
CA PRO A 161 -2.01 19.65 2.21
C PRO A 161 -1.31 20.12 3.49
N GLU A 162 -1.90 21.09 4.19
CA GLU A 162 -1.35 21.65 5.43
C GLU A 162 -1.35 20.66 6.59
N LYS A 163 -2.31 19.74 6.67
CA LYS A 163 -2.31 18.67 7.68
C LYS A 163 -1.53 17.45 7.22
N PHE A 164 -1.65 17.15 5.93
CA PHE A 164 -1.03 15.97 5.33
C PHE A 164 0.51 16.04 5.33
N LYS A 165 1.08 17.25 5.17
CA LYS A 165 2.53 17.47 5.08
C LYS A 165 3.33 17.05 6.31
N ASP A 166 2.73 16.92 7.49
CA ASP A 166 3.43 16.51 8.70
C ASP A 166 3.51 14.99 8.84
N MET A 167 2.51 14.28 8.34
CA MET A 167 2.38 12.82 8.44
C MET A 167 3.08 12.12 7.27
N ALA A 168 2.83 12.57 6.04
CA ALA A 168 3.31 11.92 4.83
C ALA A 168 4.84 11.70 4.82
N PRO A 169 5.69 12.68 5.20
CA PRO A 169 7.13 12.47 5.25
C PRO A 169 7.59 11.43 6.27
N LYS A 170 6.88 11.30 7.42
CA LYS A 170 7.20 10.30 8.45
C LYS A 170 6.95 8.89 7.95
N LEU A 171 5.78 8.67 7.33
CA LEU A 171 5.42 7.41 6.69
C LEU A 171 6.42 7.07 5.58
N LYS A 172 6.66 8.02 4.67
CA LYS A 172 7.64 7.91 3.58
C LYS A 172 9.01 7.46 4.10
N THR A 173 9.58 8.24 5.03
CA THR A 173 10.92 7.99 5.57
C THR A 173 11.02 6.60 6.20
N ARG A 174 10.00 6.19 6.96
CA ARG A 174 9.98 4.87 7.60
C ARG A 174 9.93 3.72 6.58
N ILE A 175 9.14 3.85 5.52
CA ILE A 175 9.03 2.85 4.45
C ILE A 175 10.38 2.76 3.71
N GLU A 176 10.95 3.89 3.28
CA GLU A 176 12.25 3.93 2.57
C GLU A 176 13.38 3.33 3.40
N GLN A 177 13.44 3.64 4.70
CA GLN A 177 14.46 3.08 5.60
C GLN A 177 14.40 1.54 5.67
N GLN A 178 13.20 0.96 5.69
CA GLN A 178 13.01 -0.49 5.74
C GLN A 178 13.29 -1.16 4.39
N LEU A 179 13.07 -0.45 3.29
CA LEU A 179 13.15 -0.98 1.93
C LEU A 179 14.38 -0.49 1.16
N ARG A 180 15.36 0.10 1.84
CA ARG A 180 16.60 0.63 1.25
C ARG A 180 17.34 -0.38 0.36
N CYS A 181 17.15 -1.69 0.59
CA CYS A 181 17.76 -2.74 -0.21
C CYS A 181 17.10 -2.96 -1.58
N LEU A 182 15.90 -2.41 -1.82
CA LEU A 182 15.11 -2.62 -3.03
C LEU A 182 15.15 -1.42 -4.01
N ASN A 183 16.02 -0.42 -3.80
CA ASN A 183 16.10 0.80 -4.61
C ASN A 183 14.72 1.43 -4.87
N VAL A 184 14.00 1.72 -3.79
CA VAL A 184 12.63 2.23 -3.84
C VAL A 184 12.60 3.76 -3.79
N ASN A 185 11.56 4.34 -4.37
CA ASN A 185 11.15 5.73 -4.16
C ASN A 185 9.73 5.73 -3.61
N VAL A 186 9.49 6.37 -2.47
CA VAL A 186 8.17 6.35 -1.82
C VAL A 186 7.48 7.70 -1.95
N ARG A 187 6.21 7.65 -2.35
CA ARG A 187 5.26 8.76 -2.31
C ARG A 187 4.11 8.37 -1.40
N VAL A 188 3.67 9.32 -0.58
CA VAL A 188 2.47 9.19 0.24
C VAL A 188 1.56 10.29 -0.22
N GLU A 189 0.42 9.94 -0.81
CA GLU A 189 -0.44 10.86 -1.56
C GLU A 189 -1.90 10.68 -1.16
N ASN A 190 -2.73 11.68 -1.48
CA ASN A 190 -4.19 11.59 -1.45
C ASN A 190 -4.77 12.25 -2.71
N SER A 191 -6.09 12.40 -2.79
CA SER A 191 -6.74 13.00 -3.97
C SER A 191 -6.40 14.49 -4.19
N LEU A 192 -5.91 15.20 -3.17
CA LEU A 192 -5.55 16.61 -3.22
C LEU A 192 -4.05 16.84 -3.48
N THR A 193 -3.18 15.88 -3.12
CA THR A 193 -1.73 16.00 -3.31
C THR A 193 -1.18 15.20 -4.49
N LEU A 194 -1.97 14.25 -5.02
CA LEU A 194 -1.58 13.51 -6.22
C LEU A 194 -1.35 14.48 -7.39
N PRO A 195 -0.18 14.45 -8.06
CA PRO A 195 0.10 15.36 -9.16
C PRO A 195 -0.90 15.21 -10.32
N GLU A 196 -1.34 16.33 -10.90
CA GLU A 196 -2.29 16.32 -12.04
C GLU A 196 -1.77 15.52 -13.24
N ASN A 197 -0.46 15.49 -13.43
CA ASN A 197 0.21 14.74 -14.49
C ASN A 197 0.56 13.29 -14.12
N ALA A 198 0.07 12.76 -12.98
CA ALA A 198 0.31 11.37 -12.60
C ALA A 198 -0.27 10.37 -13.62
N GLY A 199 -1.24 10.80 -14.43
CA GLY A 199 -1.91 9.94 -15.42
C GLY A 199 -2.87 8.94 -14.79
N TRP A 200 -3.18 9.09 -13.50
CA TRP A 200 -4.24 8.38 -12.80
C TRP A 200 -4.81 9.27 -11.69
N LYS A 201 -6.03 8.98 -11.24
CA LYS A 201 -6.74 9.76 -10.21
C LYS A 201 -7.81 8.92 -9.53
N LEU A 202 -8.25 9.37 -8.35
CA LEU A 202 -9.47 8.88 -7.73
C LEU A 202 -10.69 9.35 -8.55
N CYS A 203 -11.61 8.45 -8.86
CA CYS A 203 -12.88 8.79 -9.47
C CYS A 203 -13.69 9.65 -8.50
N PRO A 204 -14.52 10.60 -8.98
CA PRO A 204 -15.48 11.27 -8.13
C PRO A 204 -16.33 10.22 -7.43
N SER A 205 -16.49 10.32 -6.11
CA SER A 205 -17.44 9.50 -5.39
C SER A 205 -18.81 9.69 -6.04
N ILE A 206 -19.37 8.62 -6.60
CA ILE A 206 -20.75 8.64 -7.04
C ILE A 206 -21.54 8.92 -5.77
N ASN A 207 -22.10 10.12 -5.66
CA ASN A 207 -23.08 10.41 -4.63
C ASN A 207 -24.24 9.45 -4.87
N ALA A 208 -24.24 8.32 -4.17
CA ALA A 208 -25.43 7.54 -3.94
C ALA A 208 -26.31 8.40 -3.02
N ASN A 209 -27.01 9.38 -3.60
CA ASN A 209 -28.15 10.09 -3.03
C ASN A 209 -28.79 11.00 -4.08
N SER A 210 -29.71 10.42 -4.85
CA SER A 210 -31.11 10.87 -4.92
C SER A 210 -31.97 9.79 -5.55
#